data_AF-A0A3L7PHT9-F1
#
_entry.id   AF-A0A3L7PHT9-F1
#
_cell.length_a   1.000
_cell.length_b   1.000
_cell.length_c   1.000
_cell.angle_alpha   90.00
_cell.angle_beta   90.00
_cell.angle_gamma   90.00
#
_symmetry.space_group_name_H-M   'P 1'
#
loop_
_entity.id
_entity.type
_entity.pdbx_description
1 polymer ?
#
loop_
_entity_poly.entity_id
_entity_poly.type
_entity_poly.pdbx_seq_one_letter_code
_entity_poly.pdbx_strand_id
1 'polypeptide(L)'
;MASVRAENVAEVVWELKRVDKYATYTEVATRVGFKPGVAGKTLQTVLANVQRDWPHLQWWRTIPDDGMIVEGSPLAKKLADTGVELKPGDKKGFVTLTNL
;
A
#
# COMPACT_ATOMS: atom_id res chain seq x y z
N MET A 1 -18.88 8.93 -3.33
CA MET A 1 -19.28 8.28 -2.07
C MET A 1 -18.25 7.20 -1.82
N ALA A 2 -17.43 7.36 -0.77
CA ALA A 2 -16.45 6.34 -0.42
C ALA A 2 -17.20 5.06 -0.02
N SER A 3 -16.68 3.89 -0.37
CA SER A 3 -17.25 2.65 0.15
C SER A 3 -16.87 2.51 1.61
N VAL A 4 -17.74 1.90 2.43
CA VAL A 4 -17.44 1.57 3.85
C VAL A 4 -16.08 0.86 3.97
N ARG A 5 -15.72 0.04 2.97
CA ARG A 5 -14.42 -0.63 2.91
C ARG A 5 -13.25 0.35 2.74
N ALA A 6 -13.40 1.39 1.92
CA ALA A 6 -12.37 2.41 1.75
C ALA A 6 -12.19 3.25 3.03
N GLU A 7 -13.28 3.58 3.71
CA GLU A 7 -13.24 4.28 5.01
C GLU A 7 -12.48 3.47 6.06
N ASN A 8 -12.81 2.18 6.23
CA ASN A 8 -12.13 1.32 7.19
C ASN A 8 -10.63 1.12 6.85
N VAL A 9 -10.29 0.99 5.55
CA VAL A 9 -8.88 0.92 5.13
C VAL A 9 -8.16 2.24 5.41
N ALA A 10 -8.82 3.39 5.19
CA ALA A 10 -8.26 4.69 5.47
C ALA A 10 -7.94 4.87 6.96
N GLU A 11 -8.80 4.35 7.85
CA GLU A 11 -8.57 4.35 9.29
C GLU A 11 -7.31 3.55 9.67
N VAL A 12 -7.16 2.33 9.16
CA VAL A 12 -5.94 1.52 9.39
C VAL A 12 -4.68 2.23 8.85
N VAL A 13 -4.75 2.84 7.66
CA VAL A 13 -3.65 3.63 7.10
C VAL A 13 -3.31 4.83 7.97
N TRP A 14 -4.32 5.49 8.55
CA TRP A 14 -4.13 6.60 9.47
C TRP A 14 -3.44 6.14 10.77
N GLU A 15 -3.81 4.99 11.32
CA GLU A 15 -3.11 4.39 12.46
C GLU A 15 -1.64 4.12 12.13
N LEU A 16 -1.35 3.51 10.98
CA LEU A 16 0.03 3.25 10.53
C LEU A 16 0.85 4.53 10.41
N LYS A 17 0.24 5.61 9.90
CA LYS A 17 0.86 6.93 9.85
C LYS A 17 1.16 7.47 11.25
N ARG A 18 0.28 7.25 12.23
CA ARG A 18 0.49 7.71 13.62
C ARG A 18 1.60 6.96 14.34
N VAL A 19 1.71 5.65 14.12
CA VAL A 19 2.74 4.81 14.75
C VAL A 19 4.06 4.78 13.96
N ASP A 20 4.12 5.51 12.86
CA ASP A 20 5.23 5.56 11.92
C ASP A 20 5.70 4.17 11.43
N LYS A 21 4.75 3.28 11.14
CA LYS A 21 5.03 1.92 10.66
C LYS A 21 4.48 1.66 9.26
N TYR A 22 4.95 0.57 8.68
CA TYR A 22 4.45 -0.02 7.46
C TYR A 22 3.69 -1.30 7.77
N ALA A 23 2.77 -1.70 6.89
CA ALA A 23 2.05 -2.96 7.00
C ALA A 23 1.88 -3.60 5.62
N THR A 24 1.74 -4.92 5.58
CA THR A 24 1.50 -5.63 4.32
C THR A 24 0.03 -5.56 3.90
N TYR A 25 -0.25 -5.81 2.63
CA TYR A 25 -1.61 -5.84 2.11
C TYR A 25 -2.47 -6.87 2.83
N THR A 26 -1.93 -8.06 3.14
CA THR A 26 -2.66 -9.07 3.90
C THR A 26 -2.95 -8.61 5.32
N GLU A 27 -2.00 -7.95 5.99
CA GLU A 27 -2.23 -7.44 7.34
C GLU A 27 -3.34 -6.39 7.37
N VAL A 28 -3.29 -5.40 6.48
CA VAL A 28 -4.32 -4.34 6.39
C VAL A 28 -5.69 -4.91 6.06
N ALA A 29 -5.78 -5.81 5.08
CA ALA A 29 -7.05 -6.41 4.70
C ALA A 29 -7.64 -7.25 5.84
N THR A 30 -6.79 -8.01 6.54
CA THR A 30 -7.19 -8.82 7.72
C THR A 30 -7.72 -7.93 8.84
N ARG A 31 -7.07 -6.80 9.14
CA ARG A 31 -7.53 -5.84 10.16
C ARG A 31 -8.90 -5.26 9.84
N VAL A 32 -9.19 -5.01 8.56
CA VAL A 32 -10.49 -4.50 8.08
C VAL A 32 -11.53 -5.63 7.91
N GLY A 33 -11.13 -6.89 8.10
CA GLY A 33 -12.04 -8.04 8.04
C GLY A 33 -12.37 -8.54 6.63
N PHE A 34 -11.49 -8.32 5.65
CA PHE A 34 -11.66 -8.87 4.30
C PHE A 34 -10.38 -9.49 3.74
N LYS A 35 -10.53 -10.30 2.68
CA LYS A 35 -9.38 -10.92 2.01
C LYS A 35 -8.73 -9.93 1.04
N PRO A 36 -7.39 -9.81 1.02
CA PRO A 36 -6.66 -8.88 0.14
C PRO A 36 -6.84 -9.19 -1.36
N GLY A 37 -7.34 -10.39 -1.70
CA GLY A 37 -7.49 -10.88 -3.07
C GLY A 37 -6.20 -11.46 -3.64
N VAL A 38 -6.25 -11.96 -4.89
CA VAL A 38 -5.08 -12.53 -5.57
C VAL A 38 -4.00 -11.45 -5.70
N ALA A 39 -2.80 -11.71 -5.15
CA ALA A 39 -1.69 -10.76 -5.11
C ALA A 39 -2.07 -9.37 -4.55
N GLY A 40 -3.05 -9.30 -3.65
CA GLY A 40 -3.49 -8.04 -3.05
C GLY A 40 -4.31 -7.12 -3.97
N LYS A 41 -4.74 -7.58 -5.15
CA LYS A 41 -5.48 -6.74 -6.13
C LYS A 41 -6.73 -6.10 -5.56
N THR A 42 -7.47 -6.80 -4.69
CA THR A 42 -8.69 -6.25 -4.09
C THR A 42 -8.35 -5.08 -3.18
N LEU A 43 -7.30 -5.21 -2.36
CA LEU A 43 -6.85 -4.09 -1.53
C LEU A 43 -6.32 -2.94 -2.38
N GLN A 44 -5.54 -3.20 -3.44
CA GLN A 44 -5.03 -2.14 -4.33
C GLN A 44 -6.15 -1.29 -4.93
N THR A 45 -7.25 -1.90 -5.36
CA THR A 45 -8.43 -1.16 -5.85
C THR A 45 -9.05 -0.28 -4.77
N VAL A 46 -9.15 -0.79 -3.52
CA VAL A 46 -9.66 0.01 -2.40
C VAL A 46 -8.69 1.14 -2.04
N LEU A 47 -7.39 0.86 -2.07
CA LEU A 47 -6.32 1.82 -1.81
C LEU A 47 -6.34 2.97 -2.82
N ALA A 48 -6.64 2.69 -4.09
CA ALA A 48 -6.82 3.72 -5.12
C ALA A 48 -7.97 4.68 -4.78
N ASN A 49 -9.06 4.18 -4.17
CA ASN A 49 -10.13 5.05 -3.67
C ASN A 49 -9.65 5.86 -2.46
N VAL A 50 -8.90 5.24 -1.54
CA VAL A 50 -8.32 5.95 -0.38
C VAL A 50 -7.38 7.06 -0.83
N GLN A 51 -6.55 6.82 -1.85
CA GLN A 51 -5.66 7.82 -2.43
C GLN A 51 -6.44 9.01 -3.00
N ARG A 52 -7.57 8.76 -3.66
CA ARG A 52 -8.41 9.80 -4.25
C ARG A 52 -9.13 10.62 -3.18
N ASP A 53 -9.73 9.94 -2.21
CA ASP A 53 -10.63 10.55 -1.23
C ASP A 53 -9.84 11.16 -0.05
N TRP A 54 -8.68 10.59 0.30
CA TRP A 54 -7.78 11.07 1.36
C TRP A 54 -6.30 11.12 0.89
N PRO A 55 -5.93 12.02 -0.02
CA PRO A 55 -4.58 12.09 -0.58
C PRO A 55 -3.48 12.46 0.44
N HIS A 56 -3.87 13.02 1.60
CA HIS A 56 -2.98 13.38 2.70
C HIS A 56 -2.66 12.21 3.63
N LEU A 57 -3.40 11.09 3.50
CA LEU A 57 -3.03 9.83 4.15
C LEU A 57 -1.85 9.25 3.40
N GLN A 58 -0.86 8.78 4.15
CA GLN A 58 0.36 8.20 3.62
C GLN A 58 0.07 6.75 3.21
N TRP A 59 -0.81 6.56 2.22
CA TRP A 59 -1.26 5.26 1.73
C TRP A 59 -0.10 4.40 1.21
N TRP A 60 1.03 5.02 0.85
CA TRP A 60 2.27 4.32 0.50
C TRP A 60 2.91 3.56 1.67
N ARG A 61 2.37 3.66 2.89
CA ARG A 61 2.76 2.82 4.04
C ARG A 61 2.27 1.38 3.96
N THR A 62 1.36 1.09 3.03
CA THR A 62 0.89 -0.28 2.77
C THR A 62 1.68 -0.89 1.62
N ILE A 63 2.21 -2.10 1.82
CA ILE A 63 3.18 -2.73 0.93
C ILE A 63 2.67 -4.10 0.47
N PRO A 64 2.97 -4.55 -0.76
CA PRO A 64 2.67 -5.91 -1.19
C PRO A 64 3.34 -6.96 -0.31
N ASP A 65 2.62 -8.03 0.04
CA ASP A 65 3.19 -9.15 0.81
C ASP A 65 4.41 -9.78 0.13
N ASP A 66 4.42 -9.83 -1.19
CA ASP A 66 5.53 -10.36 -1.99
C ASP A 66 6.72 -9.38 -2.09
N GLY A 67 6.61 -8.17 -1.54
CA GLY A 67 7.60 -7.10 -1.66
C GLY A 67 7.79 -6.57 -3.09
N MET A 68 7.09 -7.12 -4.08
CA MET A 68 7.17 -6.74 -5.50
C MET A 68 6.20 -5.61 -5.82
N ILE A 69 6.74 -4.44 -6.13
CA ILE A 69 6.00 -3.25 -6.54
C ILE A 69 6.21 -3.04 -8.03
N VAL A 70 5.16 -2.68 -8.77
CA VAL A 70 5.31 -2.36 -10.19
C VAL A 70 6.19 -1.12 -10.36
N GLU A 71 7.23 -1.23 -11.17
CA GLU A 71 8.15 -0.14 -11.47
C GLU A 71 7.39 1.02 -12.13
N GLY A 72 7.62 2.26 -11.66
CA GLY A 72 6.93 3.45 -12.16
C GLY A 72 5.49 3.62 -11.67
N SER A 73 4.97 2.69 -10.85
CA SER A 73 3.66 2.86 -10.20
C SER A 73 3.66 4.06 -9.25
N PRO A 74 2.48 4.64 -8.94
CA PRO A 74 2.38 5.73 -7.98
C PRO A 74 3.00 5.38 -6.61
N LEU A 75 2.90 4.10 -6.21
CA LEU A 75 3.45 3.59 -4.97
C LEU A 75 4.98 3.64 -4.98
N ALA A 76 5.60 3.11 -6.04
CA ALA A 76 7.06 3.15 -6.22
C ALA A 76 7.59 4.58 -6.21
N LYS A 77 6.94 5.49 -6.93
CA LYS A 77 7.35 6.91 -6.95
C LYS A 77 7.30 7.52 -5.56
N LYS A 78 6.21 7.30 -4.81
CA LYS A 78 6.08 7.83 -3.45
C LYS A 78 7.08 7.25 -2.46
N LEU A 79 7.36 5.95 -2.56
CA LEU A 79 8.37 5.30 -1.72
C LEU A 79 9.77 5.85 -2.00
N ALA A 80 10.13 6.02 -3.28
CA ALA A 80 11.37 6.67 -3.69
C ALA A 80 11.46 8.12 -3.20
N ASP A 81 10.38 8.91 -3.33
CA ASP A 81 10.31 10.29 -2.84
C ASP A 81 10.51 10.39 -1.32
N THR A 82 10.05 9.37 -0.57
CA THR A 82 10.26 9.28 0.89
C THR A 82 11.64 8.76 1.30
N GLY A 83 12.51 8.45 0.35
CA GLY A 83 13.86 7.95 0.61
C GLY A 83 13.96 6.44 0.82
N VAL A 84 12.93 5.67 0.46
CA VAL A 84 12.99 4.20 0.50
C VAL A 84 13.72 3.69 -0.73
N GLU A 85 14.78 2.91 -0.52
CA GLU A 85 15.55 2.31 -1.61
C GLU A 85 14.77 1.19 -2.31
N LEU A 86 14.49 1.43 -3.60
CA LEU A 86 13.87 0.49 -4.50
C LEU A 86 14.96 -0.17 -5.36
N LYS A 87 15.10 -1.50 -5.27
CA LYS A 87 15.96 -2.27 -6.17
C LYS A 87 15.14 -2.90 -7.28
N PRO A 88 15.71 -3.11 -8.48
CA PRO A 88 15.05 -3.91 -9.50
C PRO A 88 14.83 -5.33 -8.96
N GLY A 89 13.58 -5.80 -9.00
CA GLY A 89 13.20 -7.14 -8.57
C GLY A 89 13.50 -8.20 -9.63
N ASP A 90 13.41 -9.47 -9.24
CA ASP A 90 13.63 -10.65 -10.12
C ASP A 90 12.79 -10.66 -11.40
N LYS A 91 11.64 -9.97 -11.40
CA LYS A 91 10.78 -9.83 -12.58
C LYS A 91 10.97 -8.48 -13.24
N LYS A 92 11.18 -8.50 -14.56
CA LYS A 92 11.29 -7.31 -15.41
C LYS A 92 10.06 -6.41 -15.22
N GLY A 93 10.26 -5.15 -14.82
CA GLY A 93 9.20 -4.18 -14.54
C GLY A 93 8.67 -4.18 -13.11
N PHE A 94 9.31 -4.89 -12.17
CA PHE A 94 9.02 -4.82 -10.74
C PHE A 94 10.25 -4.34 -9.97
N VAL A 95 10.01 -3.63 -8.88
CA VAL A 95 11.00 -3.19 -7.90
C VAL A 95 10.67 -3.76 -6.53
N THR A 96 11.69 -4.05 -5.74
CA THR A 96 11.59 -4.55 -4.37
C THR A 96 12.14 -3.54 -3.37
N LEU A 97 11.49 -3.47 -2.21
CA LEU A 97 11.95 -2.63 -1.10
C LEU A 97 13.13 -3.31 -0.42
N THR A 98 14.21 -2.57 -0.20
CA THR A 98 15.43 -3.12 0.43
C THR A 98 15.56 -2.73 1.91
N ASN A 99 14.82 -1.71 2.36
CA ASN A 99 14.93 -1.17 3.72
C ASN A 99 13.55 -0.77 4.25
N LEU A 100 13.02 -1.52 5.23
CA LEU A 100 11.77 -1.25 5.96
C LEU A 100 12.01 -1.37 7.45
#